data_AF-A0A4P9XG16-F1
#
_entry.id   AF-A0A4P9XG16-F1
#
_cell.length_a   1.000
_cell.length_b   1.000
_cell.length_c   1.000
_cell.angle_alpha   90.00
_cell.angle_beta   90.00
_cell.angle_gamma   90.00
#
_symmetry.space_group_name_H-M   'P 1'
#
loop_
_entity.id
_entity.type
_entity.pdbx_description
1 polymer ?
#
loop_
_entity_poly.entity_id
_entity_poly.type
_entity_poly.pdbx_seq_one_letter_code
_entity_poly.pdbx_strand_id
1 'polypeptide(L)'
;KNYGVAGQVDITHLVNKAQVDCLNQHGEHNVQQLFSDQGHLESEVDPQLMIAVPFQQSVKLHSLKLIPVKDKLDQAPKTIKLYANQQSLGFDEANDVGATQQIELTEADFAEDVTVPLRFVKFQSVNNLVLFIESNQADDEDTPTLLSRLIFIGAPVDTTRMENFNANKEK
;
A
#
# COMPACT_ATOMS: atom_id res chain seq x y z
N LYS A 1 14.33 -2.07 7.89
CA LYS A 1 14.14 -1.64 9.30
C LYS A 1 13.22 -2.65 9.99
N ASN A 2 13.40 -2.91 11.29
CA ASN A 2 12.46 -3.73 12.07
C ASN A 2 11.40 -2.78 12.65
N TYR A 3 10.13 -2.94 12.26
CA TYR A 3 9.03 -2.03 12.62
C TYR A 3 8.33 -2.44 13.94
N GLY A 4 9.05 -3.14 14.83
CA GLY A 4 8.54 -3.48 16.16
C GLY A 4 7.57 -4.66 16.22
N VAL A 5 7.28 -5.34 15.10
CA VAL A 5 6.39 -6.51 15.05
C VAL A 5 7.19 -7.77 14.68
N ALA A 6 7.27 -8.73 15.61
CA ALA A 6 8.05 -9.95 15.43
C ALA A 6 7.59 -10.74 14.19
N GLY A 7 8.54 -11.02 13.29
CA GLY A 7 8.28 -11.77 12.06
C GLY A 7 7.73 -10.95 10.89
N GLN A 8 7.53 -9.64 11.05
CA GLN A 8 7.12 -8.74 9.96
C GLN A 8 8.26 -7.79 9.60
N VAL A 9 8.53 -7.64 8.31
CA VAL A 9 9.64 -6.85 7.77
C VAL A 9 9.17 -5.93 6.64
N ASP A 10 10.02 -4.99 6.24
CA ASP A 10 9.82 -4.23 5.02
C ASP A 10 9.82 -5.16 3.80
N ILE A 11 8.69 -5.26 3.11
CA ILE A 11 8.52 -6.06 1.90
C ILE A 11 8.28 -5.18 0.67
N THR A 12 8.53 -3.88 0.75
CA THR A 12 8.36 -2.93 -0.37
C THR A 12 9.23 -3.31 -1.57
N HIS A 13 10.35 -4.00 -1.34
CA HIS A 13 11.20 -4.56 -2.40
C HIS A 13 10.53 -5.66 -3.23
N LEU A 14 9.46 -6.29 -2.72
CA LEU A 14 8.67 -7.29 -3.44
C LEU A 14 7.59 -6.67 -4.35
N VAL A 15 7.42 -5.35 -4.33
CA VAL A 15 6.51 -4.66 -5.25
C VAL A 15 7.06 -4.74 -6.68
N ASN A 16 6.21 -5.12 -7.63
CA ASN A 16 6.57 -5.06 -9.05
C ASN A 16 6.40 -3.63 -9.57
N LYS A 17 7.37 -2.77 -9.27
CA LYS A 17 7.36 -1.33 -9.58
C LYS A 17 7.05 -1.01 -11.05
N ALA A 18 7.53 -1.85 -11.97
CA ALA A 18 7.31 -1.68 -13.41
C ALA A 18 5.84 -1.86 -13.83
N GLN A 19 5.02 -2.50 -12.99
CA GLN A 19 3.59 -2.74 -13.23
C GLN A 19 2.70 -1.98 -12.23
N VAL A 20 3.29 -1.14 -11.39
CA VAL A 20 2.49 -0.23 -10.57
C VAL A 20 1.82 0.78 -11.48
N ASP A 21 0.53 0.97 -11.26
CA ASP A 21 -0.29 1.90 -12.02
C ASP A 21 -1.07 2.80 -11.08
N CYS A 22 -1.46 3.98 -11.58
CA CYS A 22 -2.26 4.92 -10.81
C CYS A 22 -3.18 5.78 -11.69
N LEU A 23 -4.46 5.87 -11.29
CA LEU A 23 -5.44 6.77 -11.88
C LEU A 23 -5.47 8.09 -11.12
N ASN A 24 -5.75 9.17 -11.87
CA ASN A 24 -5.78 10.56 -11.40
C ASN A 24 -4.45 11.08 -10.82
N GLN A 25 -3.32 10.54 -11.28
CA GLN A 25 -1.99 11.03 -10.89
C GLN A 25 -1.53 12.19 -11.78
N HIS A 26 -0.81 13.14 -11.19
CA HIS A 26 -0.15 14.22 -11.93
C HIS A 26 0.98 13.68 -12.81
N GLY A 27 1.17 14.26 -14.01
CA GLY A 27 2.12 13.76 -15.00
C GLY A 27 3.59 13.73 -14.53
N GLU A 28 4.02 14.76 -13.80
CA GLU A 28 5.39 14.88 -13.29
C GLU A 28 5.59 14.25 -11.90
N HIS A 29 4.50 14.08 -11.15
CA HIS A 29 4.48 13.60 -9.76
C HIS A 29 3.68 12.30 -9.67
N ASN A 30 4.21 11.27 -10.33
CA ASN A 30 3.51 10.00 -10.56
C ASN A 30 3.86 8.92 -9.51
N VAL A 31 3.12 7.81 -9.56
CA VAL A 31 3.15 6.71 -8.59
C VAL A 31 4.51 6.05 -8.43
N GLN A 32 5.38 6.14 -9.44
CA GLN A 32 6.74 5.60 -9.35
C GLN A 32 7.55 6.31 -8.25
N GLN A 33 7.25 7.58 -7.98
CA GLN A 33 7.94 8.40 -6.97
C GLN A 33 7.73 7.87 -5.54
N LEU A 34 6.63 7.15 -5.27
CA LEU A 34 6.40 6.49 -3.98
C LEU A 34 7.50 5.48 -3.62
N PHE A 35 8.18 4.92 -4.62
CA PHE A 35 9.16 3.83 -4.46
C PHE A 35 10.61 4.22 -4.78
N SER A 36 10.90 5.51 -5.01
CA SER A 36 12.24 6.07 -5.33
C SER A 36 12.66 7.17 -4.38
N ASP A 37 13.88 7.21 -3.85
CA ASP A 37 14.33 8.11 -2.76
C ASP A 37 14.03 9.63 -2.84
N GLN A 38 13.60 10.14 -4.00
CA GLN A 38 13.14 11.51 -4.19
C GLN A 38 11.78 11.58 -4.90
N GLY A 39 11.02 12.64 -4.64
CA GLY A 39 9.72 12.89 -5.26
C GLY A 39 8.52 12.57 -4.35
N HIS A 40 7.33 12.69 -4.95
CA HIS A 40 6.04 12.40 -4.34
C HIS A 40 4.99 12.11 -5.41
N LEU A 41 3.98 11.32 -5.04
CA LEU A 41 2.76 11.22 -5.82
C LEU A 41 1.87 12.43 -5.53
N GLU A 42 1.25 12.99 -6.56
CA GLU A 42 0.26 14.08 -6.50
C GLU A 42 -0.96 13.70 -7.33
N SER A 43 -2.15 14.09 -6.87
CA SER A 43 -3.38 13.97 -7.64
C SER A 43 -3.58 15.14 -8.61
N GLU A 44 -4.16 14.88 -9.79
CA GLU A 44 -4.22 15.87 -10.87
C GLU A 44 -5.47 16.76 -10.82
N VAL A 45 -6.66 16.17 -10.62
CA VAL A 45 -7.94 16.89 -10.76
C VAL A 45 -8.60 17.15 -9.41
N ASP A 46 -8.64 16.14 -8.56
CA ASP A 46 -9.30 16.14 -7.27
C ASP A 46 -8.46 15.33 -6.26
N PRO A 47 -8.82 15.24 -4.97
CA PRO A 47 -8.05 14.51 -3.96
C PRO A 47 -7.96 12.99 -4.19
N GLN A 48 -8.76 12.43 -5.10
CA GLN A 48 -8.90 10.99 -5.23
C GLN A 48 -7.72 10.39 -6.00
N LEU A 49 -7.22 9.25 -5.53
CA LEU A 49 -6.17 8.50 -6.21
C LEU A 49 -6.50 7.01 -6.16
N MET A 50 -6.33 6.32 -7.29
CA MET A 50 -6.45 4.86 -7.35
C MET A 50 -5.08 4.28 -7.65
N ILE A 51 -4.47 3.56 -6.71
CA ILE A 51 -3.12 3.03 -6.84
C ILE A 51 -3.19 1.50 -6.91
N ALA A 52 -2.79 0.91 -8.03
CA ALA A 52 -2.69 -0.54 -8.19
C ALA A 52 -1.25 -1.00 -7.97
N VAL A 53 -1.06 -1.85 -6.96
CA VAL A 53 0.26 -2.32 -6.51
C VAL A 53 0.35 -3.84 -6.66
N PRO A 54 0.88 -4.34 -7.78
CA PRO A 54 1.19 -5.75 -7.93
C PRO A 54 2.47 -6.10 -7.17
N PHE A 55 2.48 -7.29 -6.57
CA PHE A 55 3.66 -7.89 -5.95
C PHE A 55 4.26 -8.96 -6.86
N GLN A 56 5.58 -9.11 -6.81
CA GLN A 56 6.34 -10.11 -7.58
C GLN A 56 6.03 -11.56 -7.15
N GLN A 57 5.52 -11.73 -5.94
CA GLN A 57 5.06 -12.99 -5.35
C GLN A 57 3.96 -12.70 -4.34
N SER A 58 3.21 -13.72 -3.93
CA SER A 58 2.19 -13.55 -2.90
C SER A 58 2.82 -13.15 -1.56
N VAL A 59 2.25 -12.13 -0.91
CA VAL A 59 2.70 -11.62 0.39
C VAL A 59 1.58 -11.64 1.42
N LYS A 60 1.97 -11.67 2.69
CA LYS A 60 1.13 -11.41 3.85
C LYS A 60 1.33 -9.94 4.24
N LEU A 61 0.29 -9.12 4.19
CA LEU A 61 0.37 -7.71 4.60
C LEU A 61 -0.13 -7.55 6.04
N HIS A 62 0.76 -7.10 6.92
CA HIS A 62 0.42 -6.83 8.32
C HIS A 62 0.05 -5.37 8.55
N SER A 63 0.84 -4.45 8.02
CA SER A 63 0.63 -3.01 8.17
C SER A 63 1.18 -2.25 6.97
N LEU A 64 0.72 -1.01 6.82
CA LEU A 64 1.24 -0.05 5.86
C LEU A 64 1.94 1.07 6.62
N LYS A 65 2.89 1.74 5.98
CA LYS A 65 3.40 3.02 6.46
C LYS A 65 3.36 4.01 5.32
N LEU A 66 2.64 5.10 5.55
CA LEU A 66 2.50 6.23 4.64
C LEU A 66 3.42 7.33 5.16
N ILE A 67 4.29 7.86 4.30
CA ILE A 67 5.12 9.02 4.66
C ILE A 67 4.59 10.22 3.88
N PRO A 68 4.07 11.25 4.56
CA PRO A 68 3.52 12.42 3.90
C PRO A 68 4.63 13.26 3.28
N VAL A 69 4.26 14.21 2.41
CA VAL A 69 5.19 15.26 2.01
C VAL A 69 5.43 16.17 3.21
N LYS A 70 6.70 16.49 3.48
CA LYS A 70 7.07 17.33 4.61
C LYS A 70 6.38 18.69 4.52
N ASP A 71 5.88 19.17 5.66
CA ASP A 71 5.20 20.47 5.79
C ASP A 71 3.88 20.59 4.99
N LYS A 72 3.33 19.47 4.49
CA LYS A 72 2.06 19.39 3.74
C LYS A 72 1.15 18.26 4.28
N LEU A 73 0.95 18.22 5.59
CA LEU A 73 0.19 17.16 6.25
C LEU A 73 -1.32 17.22 5.96
N ASP A 74 -1.84 18.42 5.72
CA ASP A 74 -3.18 18.70 5.20
C ASP A 74 -3.44 17.95 3.87
N GLN A 75 -2.42 17.81 3.03
CA GLN A 75 -2.52 17.13 1.73
C GLN A 75 -2.33 15.61 1.84
N ALA A 76 -2.07 15.08 3.04
CA ALA A 76 -1.90 13.65 3.24
C ALA A 76 -3.24 12.90 3.16
N PRO A 77 -3.25 11.60 2.78
CA PRO A 77 -4.49 10.82 2.72
C PRO A 77 -5.26 10.78 4.05
N LYS A 78 -6.59 10.78 4.00
CA LYS A 78 -7.46 10.62 5.17
C LYS A 78 -8.24 9.33 5.10
N THR A 79 -9.06 9.15 4.06
CA THR A 79 -9.83 7.92 3.89
C THR A 79 -9.19 7.05 2.82
N ILE A 80 -8.80 5.83 3.20
CA ILE A 80 -8.22 4.83 2.29
C ILE A 80 -9.06 3.56 2.31
N LYS A 81 -9.49 3.12 1.13
CA LYS A 81 -10.12 1.83 0.90
C LYS A 81 -9.12 0.88 0.23
N LEU A 82 -8.96 -0.30 0.80
CA LEU A 82 -8.02 -1.32 0.34
C LEU A 82 -8.76 -2.50 -0.28
N TYR A 83 -8.29 -2.95 -1.44
CA TYR A 83 -8.86 -4.06 -2.17
C TYR A 83 -7.76 -5.09 -2.50
N ALA A 84 -7.79 -6.22 -1.82
CA ALA A 84 -6.84 -7.30 -2.07
C ALA A 84 -7.28 -8.18 -3.24
N ASN A 85 -6.34 -8.52 -4.12
CA ASN A 85 -6.50 -9.43 -5.26
C ASN A 85 -7.59 -9.06 -6.26
N GLN A 86 -7.92 -7.77 -6.37
CA GLN A 86 -8.77 -7.27 -7.45
C GLN A 86 -7.91 -6.92 -8.67
N GLN A 87 -8.37 -7.24 -9.87
CA GLN A 87 -7.74 -6.82 -11.12
C GLN A 87 -8.52 -5.63 -11.68
N SER A 88 -7.84 -4.59 -12.13
CA SER A 88 -8.43 -3.47 -12.87
C SER A 88 -9.65 -2.85 -12.19
N LEU A 89 -9.43 -2.13 -11.08
CA LEU A 89 -10.48 -1.42 -10.35
C LEU A 89 -10.43 0.07 -10.70
N GLY A 90 -11.50 0.60 -11.30
CA GLY A 90 -11.70 2.03 -11.47
C GLY A 90 -12.56 2.61 -10.34
N PHE A 91 -12.78 3.93 -10.39
CA PHE A 91 -13.52 4.65 -9.34
C PHE A 91 -14.99 4.20 -9.25
N ASP A 92 -15.62 3.94 -10.40
CA ASP A 92 -17.01 3.47 -10.45
C ASP A 92 -17.13 2.06 -9.85
N GLU A 93 -16.25 1.13 -10.24
CA GLU A 93 -16.27 -0.25 -9.73
C GLU A 93 -15.94 -0.32 -8.24
N ALA A 94 -15.13 0.61 -7.72
CA ALA A 94 -14.77 0.66 -6.31
C ALA A 94 -15.97 0.91 -5.37
N ASN A 95 -17.05 1.49 -5.89
CA ASN A 95 -18.29 1.70 -5.13
C ASN A 95 -19.16 0.44 -5.05
N ASP A 96 -19.12 -0.41 -6.09
CA ASP A 96 -19.88 -1.65 -6.14
C ASP A 96 -19.17 -2.80 -5.43
N VAL A 97 -17.84 -2.81 -5.49
CA VAL A 97 -17.01 -3.81 -4.83
C VAL A 97 -16.80 -3.40 -3.37
N GLY A 98 -17.15 -4.28 -2.43
CA GLY A 98 -16.86 -4.05 -1.02
C GLY A 98 -15.35 -4.03 -0.75
N ALA A 99 -14.85 -2.93 -0.17
CA ALA A 99 -13.45 -2.83 0.25
C ALA A 99 -13.08 -3.96 1.22
N THR A 100 -11.90 -4.55 1.04
CA THR A 100 -11.36 -5.56 1.96
C THR A 100 -11.16 -4.97 3.36
N GLN A 101 -10.72 -3.71 3.40
CA GLN A 101 -10.65 -2.90 4.59
C GLN A 101 -10.74 -1.42 4.20
N GLN A 102 -11.52 -0.65 4.96
CA GLN A 102 -11.48 0.80 4.94
C GLN A 102 -10.76 1.30 6.19
N ILE A 103 -9.96 2.34 6.03
CA ILE A 103 -9.14 2.96 7.07
C ILE A 103 -9.38 4.46 7.02
N GLU A 104 -9.57 5.05 8.18
CA GLU A 104 -9.60 6.49 8.36
C GLU A 104 -8.34 6.88 9.15
N LEU A 105 -7.53 7.74 8.54
CA LEU A 105 -6.25 8.19 9.05
C LEU A 105 -6.40 9.57 9.69
N THR A 106 -5.63 9.79 10.73
CA THR A 106 -5.45 11.08 11.39
C THR A 106 -4.01 11.54 11.22
N GLU A 107 -3.73 12.80 11.55
CA GLU A 107 -2.37 13.35 11.57
C GLU A 107 -1.37 12.50 12.38
N ALA A 108 -1.84 11.86 13.46
CA ALA A 108 -1.00 11.02 14.32
C ALA A 108 -0.49 9.75 13.62
N ASP A 109 -1.22 9.26 12.61
CA ASP A 109 -0.87 8.05 11.86
C ASP A 109 0.34 8.27 10.91
N PHE A 110 0.71 9.53 10.68
CA PHE A 110 1.85 9.92 9.84
C PHE A 110 3.15 10.16 10.62
N ALA A 111 3.13 9.99 11.94
CA ALA A 111 4.33 10.10 12.76
C ALA A 111 5.38 9.06 12.37
N GLU A 112 6.67 9.39 12.55
CA GLU A 112 7.78 8.59 12.01
C GLU A 112 7.78 7.13 12.49
N ASP A 113 7.36 6.84 13.71
CA ASP A 113 7.37 5.49 14.27
C ASP A 113 6.01 4.78 14.20
N VAL A 114 5.02 5.38 13.53
CA VAL A 114 3.68 4.82 13.42
C VAL A 114 3.52 4.03 12.12
N THR A 115 2.79 2.92 12.22
CA THR A 115 2.38 2.10 11.09
C THR A 115 0.89 1.85 11.19
N VAL A 116 0.20 1.91 10.06
CA VAL A 116 -1.24 1.71 9.94
C VAL A 116 -1.53 0.20 9.91
N PRO A 117 -2.17 -0.36 10.94
CA PRO A 117 -2.42 -1.80 11.01
C PRO A 117 -3.50 -2.23 10.02
N LEU A 118 -3.24 -3.34 9.34
CA LEU A 118 -4.24 -4.03 8.53
C LEU A 118 -4.88 -5.16 9.35
N ARG A 119 -6.09 -5.57 8.97
CA ARG A 119 -6.72 -6.79 9.46
C ARG A 119 -5.99 -7.97 8.86
N PHE A 120 -4.84 -8.33 9.43
CA PHE A 120 -3.89 -9.31 8.93
C PHE A 120 -4.57 -10.60 8.40
N VAL A 121 -5.62 -11.09 9.07
CA VAL A 121 -6.41 -12.26 8.66
C VAL A 121 -7.04 -12.14 7.26
N LYS A 122 -7.28 -10.93 6.76
CA LYS A 122 -7.81 -10.66 5.40
C LYS A 122 -6.71 -10.51 4.35
N PHE A 123 -5.47 -10.32 4.76
CA PHE A 123 -4.33 -10.06 3.89
C PHE A 123 -3.25 -11.14 4.02
N GLN A 124 -3.64 -12.42 4.12
CA GLN A 124 -2.74 -13.56 4.24
C GLN A 124 -2.12 -14.03 2.91
N SER A 125 -2.66 -13.60 1.78
CA SER A 125 -2.16 -13.97 0.45
C SER A 125 -2.60 -12.89 -0.53
N VAL A 126 -1.71 -11.93 -0.77
CA VAL A 126 -1.95 -10.75 -1.60
C VAL A 126 -0.96 -10.78 -2.75
N ASN A 127 -1.48 -10.88 -3.97
CA ASN A 127 -0.70 -10.76 -5.21
C ASN A 127 -0.81 -9.35 -5.81
N ASN A 128 -1.97 -8.72 -5.63
CA ASN A 128 -2.21 -7.34 -6.04
C ASN A 128 -2.99 -6.62 -4.93
N LEU A 129 -2.64 -5.37 -4.66
CA LEU A 129 -3.37 -4.51 -3.75
C LEU A 129 -3.76 -3.23 -4.48
N VAL A 130 -5.05 -2.90 -4.50
CA VAL A 130 -5.51 -1.58 -4.92
C VAL A 130 -5.76 -0.74 -3.67
N LEU A 131 -5.17 0.46 -3.65
CA LEU A 131 -5.42 1.49 -2.64
C LEU A 131 -6.22 2.61 -3.31
N PHE A 132 -7.46 2.79 -2.88
CA PHE A 132 -8.28 3.93 -3.26
C PHE A 132 -8.21 4.97 -2.14
N ILE A 133 -7.57 6.10 -2.41
CA ILE A 133 -7.59 7.27 -1.55
C ILE A 133 -8.81 8.09 -1.96
N GLU A 134 -9.77 8.23 -1.05
CA GLU A 134 -11.05 8.91 -1.30
C GLU A 134 -11.02 10.39 -0.91
N SER A 135 -10.20 10.74 0.09
CA SER A 135 -10.04 12.11 0.58
C SER A 135 -8.68 12.30 1.28
N ASN A 136 -8.31 13.56 1.50
CA ASN A 136 -7.14 13.98 2.26
C ASN A 136 -7.53 14.70 3.57
N GLN A 137 -6.52 15.18 4.31
CA GLN A 137 -6.71 15.85 5.61
C GLN A 137 -7.20 17.30 5.47
N ALA A 138 -7.19 17.88 4.26
CA ALA A 138 -7.61 19.24 4.03
C ALA A 138 -9.14 19.35 4.14
N ASP A 139 -9.61 20.51 4.60
CA ASP A 139 -11.04 20.83 4.61
C ASP A 139 -11.55 21.27 3.23
N ASP A 140 -10.63 21.61 2.31
CA ASP A 140 -10.94 22.07 0.96
C ASP A 140 -10.85 20.91 -0.04
N GLU A 141 -11.98 20.64 -0.71
CA GLU A 141 -12.12 19.55 -1.69
C GLU A 141 -11.28 19.76 -2.96
N ASP A 142 -10.83 20.99 -3.25
CA ASP A 142 -9.96 21.28 -4.40
C ASP A 142 -8.46 21.07 -4.09
N THR A 143 -8.11 20.79 -2.82
CA THR A 143 -6.70 20.59 -2.43
C THR A 143 -6.22 19.21 -2.87
N PRO A 144 -5.09 19.09 -3.62
CA PRO A 144 -4.62 17.80 -4.11
C PRO A 144 -4.09 16.91 -2.99
N THR A 145 -4.16 15.60 -3.20
CA THR A 145 -3.55 14.62 -2.30
C THR A 145 -2.08 14.40 -2.66
N LEU A 146 -1.19 14.53 -1.68
CA LEU A 146 0.23 14.26 -1.83
C LEU A 146 0.71 13.11 -0.93
N LEU A 147 1.58 12.25 -1.46
CA LEU A 147 2.23 11.20 -0.68
C LEU A 147 3.68 11.00 -1.13
N SER A 148 4.62 11.02 -0.18
CA SER A 148 6.04 10.84 -0.50
C SER A 148 6.45 9.36 -0.55
N ARG A 149 5.94 8.53 0.37
CA ARG A 149 6.25 7.10 0.41
C ARG A 149 5.08 6.24 0.75
N LEU A 150 5.11 5.04 0.18
CA LEU A 150 4.32 3.91 0.62
C LEU A 150 5.24 2.73 0.93
N ILE A 151 5.19 2.26 2.17
CA ILE A 151 5.99 1.14 2.66
C ILE A 151 5.03 0.02 3.08
N PHE A 152 5.34 -1.19 2.65
CA PHE A 152 4.57 -2.40 2.99
C PHE A 152 5.31 -3.20 4.05
N ILE A 153 4.62 -3.51 5.15
CA ILE A 153 5.18 -4.29 6.27
C ILE A 153 4.44 -5.63 6.31
N GLY A 154 5.21 -6.70 6.27
CA GLY A 154 4.66 -8.03 6.05
C GLY A 154 5.70 -9.12 5.99
N ALA A 155 5.34 -10.22 5.34
CA ALA A 155 6.25 -11.31 5.00
C ALA A 155 5.83 -11.92 3.66
N PRO A 156 6.75 -12.50 2.88
CA PRO A 156 6.35 -13.35 1.76
C PRO A 156 5.49 -14.50 2.27
N VAL A 157 4.53 -14.95 1.47
CA VAL A 157 3.89 -16.24 1.70
C VAL A 157 4.96 -17.29 1.42
N ASP A 158 5.31 -18.09 2.42
CA ASP A 158 6.20 -19.24 2.21
C ASP A 158 5.63 -20.12 1.09
N THR A 159 6.21 -20.02 -0.10
CA THR A 159 6.10 -21.08 -1.09
C THR A 159 6.98 -22.19 -0.56
N THR A 160 6.43 -23.09 0.24
CA THR A 160 7.11 -24.35 0.55
C THR A 160 7.44 -25.00 -0.79
N ARG A 161 8.67 -24.83 -1.28
CA ARG A 161 9.31 -25.87 -2.07
C ARG A 161 9.40 -27.04 -1.11
N MET A 162 8.39 -27.90 -1.13
CA MET A 162 8.46 -29.22 -0.54
C MET A 162 9.49 -30.00 -1.35
N GLU A 163 10.77 -29.80 -1.07
CA GLU A 163 11.73 -30.88 -1.24
C GLU A 163 11.49 -31.86 -0.09
N ASN A 164 10.41 -32.62 -0.22
CA ASN A 164 10.27 -33.90 0.46
C ASN A 164 11.34 -34.83 -0.12
N PHE A 165 12.56 -34.78 0.43
CA PHE A 165 13.46 -35.92 0.41
C PHE A 165 13.45 -36.57 1.79
N ASN A 166 12.48 -37.46 1.97
CA ASN A 166 12.58 -38.53 2.95
C ASN A 166 13.52 -39.63 2.41
N ALA A 167 14.07 -40.41 3.35
CA ALA A 167 14.95 -41.59 3.21
C ALA A 167 16.46 -41.25 3.10
N ASN A 168 17.36 -41.65 4.01
CA ASN A 168 17.35 -42.79 4.91
C ASN A 168 18.14 -42.53 6.20
N LYS A 169 17.58 -43.02 7.32
CA LYS A 169 18.37 -43.59 8.42
C LYS A 169 18.96 -44.89 7.91
N GLU A 170 20.28 -45.05 8.00
CA GLU A 170 21.07 -46.31 8.02
C GLU A 170 22.54 -45.86 7.86
N LYS A 171 23.51 -46.10 8.73
CA LYS A 171 23.71 -47.01 9.87
C LYS A 171 24.60 -46.31 10.90
#